data_AF-A0A314YWD3-F1
#
_entry.id   AF-A0A314YWD3-F1
#
_cell.length_a   1.000
_cell.length_b   1.000
_cell.length_c   1.000
_cell.angle_alpha   90.00
_cell.angle_beta   90.00
_cell.angle_gamma   90.00
#
_symmetry.space_group_name_H-M   'P 1'
#
loop_
_entity.id
_entity.type
_entity.pdbx_description
1 polymer ?
#
loop_
_entity_poly.entity_id
_entity_poly.type
_entity_poly.pdbx_seq_one_letter_code
_entity_poly.pdbx_strand_id
1 'polypeptide(L)'
;MKWRWKPDACCELPLFDATQFLELVRGKSLAFLGDSVGKNQMQSLLRLLASVTYTEDISHKYSSNTDYFKRYVYHDYNFTIATLSSPYLVKSRDADPSGHDINSLMSLYLDELDEAWLTRVVQFDYVIVSAGQRFFPTLTYHEQDNMTLFVTT
;
A
#
# COMPACT_ATOMS: atom_id res chain seq x y z
N MET A 1 -1.38 -21.94 12.40
CA MET A 1 -0.79 -22.13 11.05
C MET A 1 0.59 -22.76 11.21
N LYS A 2 0.97 -23.74 10.38
CA LYS A 2 2.28 -24.43 10.43
C LYS A 2 3.01 -24.45 9.07
N TRP A 3 2.65 -23.54 8.17
CA TRP A 3 3.23 -23.47 6.83
C TRP A 3 4.32 -22.41 6.78
N ARG A 4 5.41 -22.72 6.08
CA ARG A 4 6.52 -21.81 5.82
C ARG A 4 6.99 -22.03 4.38
N TRP A 5 7.18 -20.93 3.66
CA TRP A 5 7.74 -20.99 2.31
C TRP A 5 9.25 -21.29 2.38
N LYS A 6 9.71 -22.21 1.52
CA LYS A 6 11.13 -22.59 1.39
C LYS A 6 11.53 -22.47 -0.09
N PRO A 7 12.55 -21.67 -0.43
CA PRO A 7 13.07 -21.59 -1.78
C PRO A 7 13.79 -22.89 -2.18
N ASP A 8 13.77 -23.22 -3.47
CA ASP A 8 14.38 -24.44 -4.01
C ASP A 8 15.93 -24.38 -4.02
N ALA A 9 16.49 -23.17 -4.06
CA ALA A 9 17.93 -22.97 -3.90
C ALA A 9 18.37 -23.32 -2.47
N CYS A 10 19.59 -23.84 -2.31
CA CYS A 10 20.17 -24.46 -1.11
C CYS A 10 20.29 -23.56 0.15
N CYS A 11 19.58 -22.44 0.23
CA CYS A 11 19.64 -21.50 1.33
C CYS A 11 18.34 -21.54 2.13
N GLU A 12 18.46 -21.78 3.43
CA GLU A 12 17.36 -21.56 4.36
C GLU A 12 17.18 -20.05 4.54
N LEU A 13 15.95 -19.55 4.43
CA LEU A 13 15.70 -18.17 4.87
C LEU A 13 16.00 -18.08 6.38
N PRO A 14 16.65 -17.02 6.84
CA PRO A 14 16.75 -16.77 8.26
C PRO A 14 15.34 -16.59 8.86
N LEU A 15 15.22 -16.86 10.16
CA LEU A 15 14.01 -16.50 10.89
C LEU A 15 13.89 -14.97 10.95
N PHE A 16 12.66 -14.48 10.93
CA PHE A 16 12.42 -13.04 11.06
C PHE A 16 12.77 -12.58 12.47
N ASP A 17 13.71 -11.63 12.57
CA ASP A 17 14.08 -10.95 13.80
C ASP A 17 13.54 -9.52 13.76
N ALA A 18 12.54 -9.25 14.59
CA ALA A 18 11.89 -7.95 14.68
C ALA A 18 12.82 -6.84 15.17
N THR A 19 13.75 -7.15 16.07
CA THR A 19 14.72 -6.19 16.60
C THR A 19 15.72 -5.82 15.52
N GLN A 20 16.27 -6.83 14.83
CA GLN A 20 17.20 -6.59 13.72
C GLN A 20 16.54 -5.76 12.60
N PHE A 21 15.27 -6.04 12.29
CA PHE A 21 14.52 -5.25 11.33
C PHE A 21 14.41 -3.79 11.76
N LEU A 22 13.97 -3.53 13.01
CA LEU A 22 13.81 -2.18 13.54
C LEU A 22 15.13 -1.39 13.60
N GLU A 23 16.25 -2.06 13.91
CA GLU A 23 17.58 -1.44 13.84
C GLU A 23 17.97 -1.07 12.40
N LEU A 24 17.66 -1.93 11.42
CA LEU A 24 17.97 -1.67 10.01
C LEU A 24 17.21 -0.45 9.45
N VAL A 25 15.98 -0.25 9.92
CA VAL A 25 15.11 0.86 9.51
C VAL A 25 15.11 2.04 10.49
N ARG A 26 16.03 2.05 11.46
CA ARG A 26 16.15 3.12 12.44
C ARG A 26 16.37 4.48 11.76
N GLY A 27 15.55 5.46 12.15
CA GLY A 27 15.59 6.81 11.58
C GLY A 27 15.09 6.92 10.15
N LYS A 28 14.44 5.88 9.61
CA LYS A 28 13.93 5.84 8.24
C LYS A 28 12.41 5.77 8.20
N SER A 29 11.89 5.79 6.98
CA SER A 29 10.46 5.80 6.70
C SER A 29 10.12 4.82 5.58
N LEU A 30 9.04 4.05 5.77
CA LEU A 30 8.56 3.02 4.86
C LEU A 30 7.10 3.25 4.51
N ALA A 31 6.76 3.28 3.23
CA ALA A 31 5.38 3.37 2.75
C ALA A 31 4.97 2.09 2.01
N PHE A 32 3.76 1.62 2.29
CA PHE A 32 3.03 0.65 1.48
C PHE A 32 2.06 1.40 0.59
N LEU A 33 2.37 1.48 -0.69
CA LEU A 33 1.54 2.12 -1.71
C LEU A 33 0.75 1.04 -2.45
N GLY A 34 -0.56 1.18 -2.53
CA GLY A 34 -1.36 0.29 -3.37
C GLY A 34 -2.72 -0.10 -2.83
N ASP A 35 -3.05 -1.38 -3.03
CA ASP A 35 -4.34 -1.99 -2.72
C ASP A 35 -4.46 -2.58 -1.30
N SER A 36 -5.57 -3.28 -1.05
CA SER A 36 -5.85 -3.95 0.22
C SER A 36 -4.81 -5.02 0.57
N VAL A 37 -4.13 -5.61 -0.41
CA VAL A 37 -3.07 -6.61 -0.17
C VAL A 37 -1.85 -5.94 0.46
N GLY A 38 -1.41 -4.80 -0.07
CA GLY A 38 -0.32 -4.01 0.52
C GLY A 38 -0.65 -3.56 1.95
N LYS A 39 -1.88 -3.12 2.21
CA LYS A 39 -2.36 -2.78 3.56
C LYS A 39 -2.31 -3.99 4.51
N ASN A 40 -2.71 -5.17 4.04
CA ASN A 40 -2.65 -6.40 4.83
C ASN A 40 -1.21 -6.82 5.14
N GLN A 41 -0.28 -6.68 4.18
CA GLN A 41 1.14 -6.93 4.40
C GLN A 41 1.71 -6.00 5.47
N MET A 42 1.38 -4.70 5.41
CA MET A 42 1.78 -3.75 6.46
C MET A 42 1.22 -4.16 7.83
N GLN A 43 -0.07 -4.51 7.92
CA GLN A 43 -0.67 -4.93 9.18
C GLN A 43 -0.03 -6.21 9.74
N SER A 44 0.34 -7.15 8.87
CA SER A 44 1.10 -8.34 9.26
C SER A 44 2.46 -7.96 9.85
N LEU A 45 3.19 -7.05 9.19
CA LEU A 45 4.47 -6.54 9.68
C LEU A 45 4.33 -5.84 11.03
N LEU A 46 3.34 -4.96 11.21
CA LEU A 46 3.08 -4.31 12.48
C LEU A 46 2.91 -5.31 13.63
N ARG A 47 2.20 -6.42 13.39
CA ARG A 47 2.02 -7.49 14.38
C ARG A 47 3.30 -8.25 14.68
N LEU A 48 4.15 -8.46 13.68
CA LEU A 48 5.47 -9.08 13.90
C LEU A 48 6.38 -8.18 14.75
N LEU A 49 6.32 -6.86 14.53
CA LEU A 49 7.13 -5.88 15.25
C LEU A 49 6.61 -5.59 16.67
N ALA A 50 5.32 -5.84 16.93
CA ALA A 50 4.70 -5.69 18.25
C ALA A 50 5.32 -6.60 19.33
N SER A 51 6.13 -7.59 18.96
CA SER A 51 6.91 -8.38 19.94
C SER A 51 8.04 -7.60 20.60
N VAL A 52 8.47 -6.47 20.02
CA VAL A 52 9.58 -5.65 20.51
C VAL A 52 9.08 -4.34 21.10
N THR A 53 8.27 -3.60 20.35
CA THR A 53 7.75 -2.29 20.77
C THR A 53 6.41 -1.99 20.10
N TYR A 54 5.60 -1.13 20.73
CA TYR A 54 4.30 -0.72 20.21
C TYR A 54 4.43 0.57 19.39
N THR A 55 3.58 0.70 18.38
CA THR A 55 3.47 1.92 17.57
C THR A 55 2.46 2.90 18.13
N GLU A 56 2.71 4.19 17.92
CA GLU A 56 1.67 5.23 18.00
C GLU A 56 1.02 5.42 16.62
N ASP A 57 -0.32 5.47 16.57
CA ASP A 57 -1.07 5.88 15.39
C ASP A 57 -1.12 7.42 15.32
N ILE A 58 -0.46 7.99 14.32
CA ILE A 58 -0.41 9.44 14.09
C ILE A 58 -1.20 9.87 12.85
N SER A 59 -2.07 9.00 12.33
CA SER A 59 -2.78 9.22 11.06
C SER A 59 -3.59 10.52 11.05
N HIS A 60 -4.24 10.84 12.17
CA HIS A 60 -5.04 12.06 12.33
C HIS A 60 -4.25 13.36 12.14
N LYS A 61 -2.91 13.34 12.31
CA LYS A 61 -2.05 14.52 12.11
C LYS A 61 -1.82 14.83 10.62
N TYR A 62 -2.06 13.86 9.73
CA TYR A 62 -1.69 13.94 8.31
C TYR A 62 -2.85 13.72 7.34
N SER A 63 -3.99 13.21 7.81
CA SER A 63 -5.16 12.97 6.98
C SER A 63 -6.45 13.15 7.76
N SER A 64 -7.42 13.87 7.18
CA SER A 64 -8.80 13.90 7.65
C SER A 64 -9.51 12.56 7.41
N ASN A 65 -9.08 11.82 6.39
CA ASN A 65 -9.56 10.49 6.09
C ASN A 65 -8.48 9.44 6.39
N THR A 66 -8.55 8.86 7.59
CA THR A 66 -7.57 7.89 8.09
C THR A 66 -7.75 6.49 7.50
N ASP A 67 -8.81 6.22 6.76
CA ASP A 67 -9.04 4.89 6.17
C ASP A 67 -8.16 4.62 4.95
N TYR A 68 -7.87 5.68 4.19
CA TYR A 68 -7.02 5.67 3.00
C TYR A 68 -5.54 5.91 3.31
N PHE A 69 -5.26 6.73 4.32
CA PHE A 69 -3.90 7.10 4.70
C PHE A 69 -3.68 6.83 6.18
N LYS A 70 -2.87 5.81 6.47
CA LYS A 70 -2.46 5.48 7.83
C LYS A 70 -0.99 5.72 8.00
N ARG A 71 -0.59 6.19 9.19
CA ARG A 71 0.80 6.43 9.54
C ARG A 71 1.03 6.05 11.00
N TYR A 72 2.01 5.19 11.22
CA TYR A 72 2.41 4.68 12.51
C TYR A 72 3.87 5.03 12.77
N VAL A 73 4.20 5.35 14.02
CA VAL A 73 5.57 5.69 14.43
C VAL A 73 6.02 4.79 15.56
N TYR A 74 7.26 4.31 15.44
CA TYR A 74 8.02 3.64 16.48
C TYR A 74 9.02 4.64 17.06
N HIS A 75 8.68 5.27 18.19
CA HIS A 75 9.50 6.33 18.79
C HIS A 75 10.90 5.87 19.18
N ASP A 76 11.02 4.67 19.74
CA ASP A 76 12.31 4.10 20.19
C ASP A 76 13.33 3.94 19.05
N TYR A 77 12.84 3.83 17.81
CA TYR A 77 13.64 3.62 16.60
C TYR A 77 13.57 4.80 15.64
N ASN A 78 12.79 5.84 15.96
CA ASN A 78 12.44 6.93 15.05
C ASN A 78 12.05 6.40 13.64
N PHE A 79 11.31 5.29 13.61
CA PHE A 79 10.91 4.62 12.37
C PHE A 79 9.44 4.92 12.09
N THR A 80 9.14 5.34 10.86
CA THR A 80 7.77 5.62 10.41
C THR A 80 7.33 4.61 9.37
N ILE A 81 6.15 4.03 9.55
CA ILE A 81 5.52 3.16 8.57
C ILE A 81 4.14 3.70 8.18
N ALA A 82 3.83 3.73 6.89
CA ALA A 82 2.57 4.29 6.41
C ALA A 82 1.91 3.44 5.32
N THR A 83 0.60 3.60 5.15
CA THR A 83 -0.12 3.16 3.95
C THR A 83 -0.58 4.35 3.14
N LEU A 84 -0.32 4.29 1.83
CA LEU A 84 -0.90 5.17 0.82
C LEU A 84 -1.86 4.32 -0.01
N SER A 85 -3.15 4.38 0.29
CA SER A 85 -4.15 3.61 -0.46
C SER A 85 -4.34 4.21 -1.84
N SER A 86 -3.85 3.53 -2.86
CA SER A 86 -4.09 3.84 -4.27
C SER A 86 -4.23 2.51 -5.02
N PRO A 87 -5.45 1.94 -5.10
CA PRO A 87 -5.65 0.59 -5.64
C PRO A 87 -5.22 0.42 -7.10
N TYR A 88 -5.21 1.51 -7.87
CA TYR A 88 -4.83 1.53 -9.27
C TYR A 88 -3.52 2.28 -9.55
N LEU A 89 -2.94 2.95 -8.55
CA LEU A 89 -1.77 3.85 -8.64
C LEU A 89 -1.97 5.09 -9.51
N VAL A 90 -2.80 5.00 -10.54
CA VAL A 90 -3.21 6.08 -11.43
C VAL A 90 -4.52 6.71 -10.98
N LYS A 91 -4.83 7.87 -11.53
CA LYS A 91 -6.11 8.51 -11.34
C LYS A 91 -7.22 7.58 -11.83
N SER A 92 -8.19 7.35 -10.96
CA SER A 92 -9.34 6.51 -11.24
C SER A 92 -10.62 7.25 -10.96
N ARG A 93 -11.60 7.14 -11.85
CA ARG A 93 -12.92 7.73 -11.68
C ARG A 93 -13.98 6.63 -11.72
N ASP A 94 -14.73 6.54 -10.63
CA ASP A 94 -15.90 5.68 -10.57
C ASP A 94 -17.04 6.31 -11.38
N ALA A 95 -17.71 5.53 -12.23
CA ALA A 95 -18.89 5.99 -12.97
C ALA A 95 -20.11 6.22 -12.05
N ASP A 96 -20.13 5.59 -10.88
CA ASP A 96 -21.13 5.78 -9.84
C ASP A 96 -20.58 6.73 -8.75
N PRO A 97 -21.12 7.96 -8.62
CA PRO A 97 -20.70 8.91 -7.58
C PRO A 97 -20.99 8.42 -6.16
N SER A 98 -21.88 7.42 -5.99
CA SER A 98 -22.24 6.85 -4.70
C SER A 98 -21.33 5.69 -4.27
N GLY A 99 -20.56 5.11 -5.19
CA GLY A 99 -19.58 4.06 -4.92
C GLY A 99 -20.19 2.78 -4.34
N HIS A 100 -21.47 2.52 -4.61
CA HIS A 100 -22.22 1.41 -4.03
C HIS A 100 -22.39 0.23 -4.99
N ASP A 101 -22.15 0.43 -6.30
CA ASP A 101 -22.22 -0.64 -7.27
C ASP A 101 -20.84 -1.28 -7.52
N ILE A 102 -20.71 -2.56 -7.12
CA ILE A 102 -19.54 -3.41 -7.39
C ILE A 102 -19.27 -3.56 -8.90
N ASN A 103 -20.29 -3.36 -9.74
CA ASN A 103 -20.20 -3.43 -11.19
C ASN A 103 -20.02 -2.05 -11.85
N SER A 104 -19.85 -0.99 -11.06
CA SER A 104 -19.62 0.33 -11.63
C SER A 104 -18.33 0.34 -12.43
N LEU A 105 -18.43 0.79 -13.68
CA LEU A 105 -17.32 0.86 -14.62
C LEU A 105 -16.31 1.89 -14.11
N MET A 106 -15.18 1.40 -13.61
CA MET A 106 -14.07 2.23 -13.19
C MET A 106 -13.26 2.66 -14.41
N SER A 107 -13.09 3.96 -14.58
CA SER A 107 -12.26 4.55 -15.63
C SER A 107 -10.88 4.87 -15.06
N LEU A 108 -9.84 4.32 -15.68
CA LEU A 108 -8.43 4.53 -15.31
C LEU A 108 -7.75 5.42 -16.34
N TYR A 109 -7.06 6.46 -15.88
CA TYR A 109 -6.32 7.39 -16.73
C TYR A 109 -4.84 7.05 -16.64
N LEU A 110 -4.31 6.31 -17.61
CA LEU A 110 -2.97 5.72 -17.54
C LEU A 110 -1.84 6.75 -17.57
N ASP A 111 -2.14 7.92 -18.13
CA ASP A 111 -1.27 9.07 -18.28
C ASP A 111 -1.31 10.04 -17.08
N GLU A 112 -2.29 9.88 -16.18
CA GLU A 112 -2.45 10.72 -15.00
C GLU A 112 -2.20 9.93 -13.70
N LEU A 113 -1.12 10.28 -12.99
CA LEU A 113 -0.89 9.75 -11.66
C LEU A 113 -1.83 10.38 -10.64
N ASP A 114 -2.21 9.62 -9.62
CA ASP A 114 -3.00 10.15 -8.52
C ASP A 114 -2.13 11.04 -7.61
N GLU A 115 -2.37 12.35 -7.70
CA GLU A 115 -1.64 13.39 -6.97
C GLU A 115 -1.71 13.20 -5.44
N ALA A 116 -2.75 12.54 -4.93
CA ALA A 116 -2.98 12.37 -3.50
C ALA A 116 -1.88 11.55 -2.81
N TRP A 117 -1.33 10.54 -3.49
CA TRP A 117 -0.20 9.77 -2.98
C TRP A 117 1.14 10.30 -3.51
N LEU A 118 1.19 10.87 -4.73
CA LEU A 118 2.42 11.36 -5.35
C LEU A 118 3.11 12.44 -4.50
N THR A 119 2.34 13.37 -3.94
CA THR A 119 2.86 14.43 -3.07
C THR A 119 3.39 13.92 -1.72
N ARG A 120 3.01 12.70 -1.32
CA ARG A 120 3.33 12.10 -0.02
C ARG A 120 4.46 11.09 -0.11
N VAL A 121 4.57 10.36 -1.23
CA VAL A 121 5.55 9.28 -1.40
C VAL A 121 6.99 9.77 -1.30
N VAL A 122 7.24 11.02 -1.73
CA VAL A 122 8.57 11.66 -1.68
C VAL A 122 9.11 11.86 -0.26
N GLN A 123 8.24 11.73 0.76
CA GLN A 123 8.64 11.84 2.17
C GLN A 123 9.17 10.52 2.74
N PHE A 124 9.13 9.43 1.96
CA PHE A 124 9.49 8.09 2.42
C PHE A 124 10.79 7.59 1.80
N ASP A 125 11.64 6.96 2.61
CA ASP A 125 12.92 6.38 2.17
C ASP A 125 12.72 5.08 1.38
N TYR A 126 11.73 4.30 1.77
CA TYR A 126 11.38 3.03 1.13
C TYR A 126 9.89 3.01 0.76
N VAL A 127 9.61 2.47 -0.42
CA VAL A 127 8.24 2.33 -0.92
C VAL A 127 8.05 0.91 -1.44
N ILE A 128 7.07 0.20 -0.89
CA ILE A 128 6.62 -1.10 -1.36
C ILE A 128 5.33 -0.87 -2.13
N VAL A 129 5.34 -1.22 -3.41
CA VAL A 129 4.19 -1.04 -4.30
C VAL A 129 3.45 -2.37 -4.46
N SER A 130 2.15 -2.38 -4.20
CA SER A 130 1.26 -3.53 -4.39
C SER A 130 0.10 -3.16 -5.30
N ALA A 131 0.09 -3.71 -6.51
CA ALA A 131 -0.98 -3.51 -7.46
C ALA A 131 -1.25 -4.83 -8.20
N GLY A 132 -2.52 -5.23 -8.28
CA GLY A 132 -2.90 -6.42 -9.04
C GLY A 132 -4.32 -6.89 -8.78
N GLN A 133 -4.77 -6.89 -7.52
CA GLN A 133 -6.09 -7.45 -7.18
C GLN A 133 -7.25 -6.65 -7.81
N ARG A 134 -7.05 -5.36 -8.07
CA ARG A 134 -8.10 -4.48 -8.57
C ARG A 134 -8.19 -4.41 -10.09
N PHE A 135 -7.30 -5.12 -10.81
CA PHE A 135 -7.31 -5.18 -12.28
C PHE A 135 -8.12 -6.34 -12.86
N PHE A 136 -8.76 -7.17 -12.02
CA PHE A 136 -9.59 -8.29 -12.46
C PHE A 136 -11.01 -7.91 -12.92
N PRO A 137 -11.69 -6.89 -12.37
CA PRO A 137 -12.99 -6.43 -12.90
C PRO A 137 -12.85 -5.76 -14.27
N THR A 138 -13.98 -5.58 -14.97
CA THR A 138 -14.02 -4.81 -16.23
C THR A 138 -13.59 -3.36 -15.99
N LEU A 139 -12.58 -2.91 -16.73
CA LEU A 139 -12.00 -1.57 -16.61
C LEU A 139 -11.99 -0.86 -17.97
N THR A 140 -12.27 0.43 -17.92
CA THR A 140 -12.11 1.32 -19.08
C THR A 140 -10.80 2.08 -18.92
N TYR A 141 -9.92 1.96 -19.91
CA TYR A 141 -8.63 2.65 -19.90
C TYR A 141 -8.67 3.87 -20.80
N HIS A 142 -8.21 5.00 -20.29
CA HIS A 142 -8.06 6.26 -20.98
C HIS A 142 -6.59 6.64 -21.09
N GLU A 143 -6.21 7.21 -22.24
CA GLU A 143 -4.90 7.81 -22.50
C GLU A 143 -5.15 9.09 -23.33
N GLN A 144 -4.67 10.25 -22.85
CA GLN A 144 -4.91 11.56 -23.49
C GLN A 144 -6.40 11.84 -23.74
N ASP A 145 -7.25 11.58 -22.73
CA ASP A 145 -8.73 11.68 -22.79
C ASP A 145 -9.43 10.80 -23.84
N ASN A 146 -8.70 9.99 -24.61
CA ASN A 146 -9.26 9.02 -25.53
C ASN A 146 -9.39 7.65 -24.84
N MET A 147 -10.50 6.97 -25.07
CA MET A 147 -10.71 5.60 -24.59
C MET A 147 -9.84 4.65 -25.41
N THR A 148 -8.84 4.04 -24.78
CA THR A 148 -7.83 3.21 -25.47
C THR A 148 -8.22 1.74 -25.48
N LEU A 149 -8.76 1.21 -24.37
CA LEU A 149 -9.09 -0.21 -24.22
C LEU A 149 -10.28 -0.43 -23.29
N PHE A 150 -11.17 -1.34 -23.69
CA PHE A 150 -12.24 -1.89 -22.85
C PHE A 150 -11.94 -3.37 -22.64
N VAL A 151 -11.56 -3.76 -21.42
CA VAL A 151 -11.19 -5.15 -21.10
C VAL A 151 -12.31 -5.76 -20.27
N THR A 152 -13.01 -6.74 -20.85
CA THR A 152 -13.93 -7.63 -20.14
C THR A 152 -13.22 -8.96 -19.87
N THR A 153 -13.13 -9.38 -18.61
CA THR A 153 -12.66 -10.72 -18.24
C THR A 153 -13.72 -11.78 -18.44
#